data_AF-A0A0K6FTS3-F1
#
_entry.id   AF-A0A0K6FTS3-F1
#
_cell.length_a   1.000
_cell.length_b   1.000
_cell.length_c   1.000
_cell.angle_alpha   90.00
_cell.angle_beta   90.00
_cell.angle_gamma   90.00
#
_symmetry.space_group_name_H-M   'P 1'
#
loop_
_entity.id
_entity.type
_entity.pdbx_description
1 polymer ?
#
loop_
_entity_poly.entity_id
_entity_poly.type
_entity_poly.pdbx_seq_one_letter_code
_entity_poly.pdbx_strand_id
1 'polypeptide(L)'
;MTWPDSGGKSMTLKGAVEDRPNAQTFLNNFTPGIRVEPLKNARREEIEAQIRKIQDDPPPLAVVYFQGHGEPGYGDLKYITDDRKEDGTLEGLTNQDMLRMFSKVNTRTTSMVITDFCYSGNLFRLQYCLNLTPDGNGFHWLETTEWKEDNKTGPKYRVASPMLHVAGSLEWQETFETRSRGGYLTNTLAKLQPSSLPTFLYQLRQGVDGHMKDAKTHRTKPLRQDATQVPQIFCSFKLPLDDDGIFTQLYPAIDEHVLSES
;
A
#
# COMPACT_ATOMS: atom_id res chain seq x y z
N MET A 1 11.27 -19.17 5.91
CA MET A 1 10.63 -20.22 6.73
C MET A 1 9.82 -21.13 5.80
N THR A 2 9.60 -22.41 6.11
CA THR A 2 8.74 -23.30 5.29
C THR A 2 7.28 -22.92 5.56
N TRP A 3 6.48 -22.64 4.51
CA TRP A 3 5.09 -22.17 4.60
C TRP A 3 4.11 -23.30 4.31
N PRO A 4 3.62 -24.08 5.28
CA PRO A 4 2.81 -25.24 4.98
C PRO A 4 1.33 -24.93 5.19
N ASP A 5 0.52 -25.17 4.16
CA ASP A 5 -0.83 -25.70 4.38
C ASP A 5 -0.77 -27.17 4.86
N SER A 6 0.40 -27.81 4.75
CA SER A 6 0.64 -29.22 5.09
C SER A 6 0.87 -29.52 6.59
N GLY A 7 0.69 -28.55 7.49
CA GLY A 7 1.00 -28.68 8.93
C GLY A 7 -0.10 -28.26 9.92
N GLY A 8 -1.32 -27.99 9.46
CA GLY A 8 -2.46 -27.67 10.35
C GLY A 8 -2.51 -26.23 10.89
N LYS A 9 -1.63 -25.31 10.43
CA LYS A 9 -1.77 -23.86 10.67
C LYS A 9 -2.38 -23.20 9.43
N SER A 10 -3.66 -22.86 9.52
CA SER A 10 -4.39 -22.16 8.47
C SER A 10 -3.77 -20.79 8.18
N MET A 11 -3.40 -20.55 6.92
CA MET A 11 -2.92 -19.26 6.38
C MET A 11 -4.06 -18.29 6.04
N THR A 12 -5.28 -18.63 6.44
CA THR A 12 -6.46 -17.82 6.16
C THR A 12 -6.43 -16.52 6.94
N LEU A 13 -6.37 -15.40 6.22
CA LEU A 13 -6.64 -14.06 6.75
C LEU A 13 -8.13 -13.95 7.04
N LYS A 14 -8.48 -13.84 8.32
CA LYS A 14 -9.87 -13.88 8.79
C LYS A 14 -10.55 -12.53 8.65
N GLY A 15 -9.79 -11.45 8.62
CA GLY A 15 -10.25 -10.09 8.39
C GLY A 15 -10.37 -9.72 6.91
N ALA A 16 -9.71 -10.45 6.01
CA ALA A 16 -9.70 -10.18 4.56
C ALA A 16 -11.10 -10.01 3.94
N VAL A 17 -12.10 -10.71 4.47
CA VAL A 17 -13.50 -10.61 4.02
C VAL A 17 -14.08 -9.22 4.28
N GLU A 18 -13.70 -8.59 5.40
CA GLU A 18 -14.11 -7.22 5.78
C GLU A 18 -13.24 -6.15 5.11
N ASP A 19 -12.00 -6.49 4.73
CA ASP A 19 -11.12 -5.54 4.03
C ASP A 19 -11.64 -5.15 2.65
N ARG A 20 -12.27 -6.09 1.93
CA ARG A 20 -12.85 -5.78 0.62
C ARG A 20 -13.92 -4.68 0.64
N PRO A 21 -15.00 -4.77 1.45
CA PRO A 21 -15.98 -3.68 1.54
C PRO A 21 -15.38 -2.40 2.13
N ASN A 22 -14.41 -2.48 3.04
CA ASN A 22 -13.71 -1.32 3.58
C ASN A 22 -12.88 -0.59 2.49
N ALA A 23 -12.09 -1.34 1.72
CA ALA A 23 -11.33 -0.81 0.58
C ALA A 23 -12.27 -0.20 -0.47
N GLN A 24 -13.39 -0.86 -0.77
CA GLN A 24 -14.40 -0.28 -1.67
C GLN A 24 -14.99 1.02 -1.13
N THR A 25 -15.26 1.10 0.17
CA THR A 25 -15.77 2.33 0.81
C THR A 25 -14.75 3.46 0.70
N PHE A 26 -13.47 3.17 0.96
CA PHE A 26 -12.39 4.12 0.74
C PHE A 26 -12.35 4.59 -0.72
N LEU A 27 -12.35 3.67 -1.69
CA LEU A 27 -12.32 4.01 -3.12
C LEU A 27 -13.53 4.84 -3.56
N ASN A 28 -14.72 4.55 -3.02
CA ASN A 28 -15.93 5.33 -3.34
C ASN A 28 -15.86 6.77 -2.84
N ASN A 29 -15.17 7.00 -1.72
CA ASN A 29 -14.97 8.35 -1.17
C ASN A 29 -13.80 9.06 -1.88
N PHE A 30 -12.75 8.32 -2.20
CA PHE A 30 -11.50 8.83 -2.73
C PHE A 30 -11.58 9.13 -4.23
N THR A 31 -12.14 8.19 -4.99
CA THR A 31 -12.27 8.23 -6.45
C THR A 31 -13.63 7.67 -6.85
N PRO A 32 -14.71 8.44 -6.67
CA PRO A 32 -16.05 7.99 -7.05
C PRO A 32 -16.09 7.54 -8.51
N GLY A 33 -16.64 6.35 -8.77
CA GLY A 33 -16.75 5.80 -10.12
C GLY A 33 -15.52 5.08 -10.66
N ILE A 34 -14.45 4.89 -9.86
CA ILE A 34 -13.31 4.08 -10.27
C ILE A 34 -13.76 2.64 -10.61
N ARG A 35 -13.29 2.12 -11.75
CA ARG A 35 -13.52 0.73 -12.13
C ARG A 35 -12.64 -0.18 -11.28
N VAL A 36 -13.26 -1.09 -10.53
CA VAL A 36 -12.56 -2.03 -9.65
C VAL A 36 -12.49 -3.41 -10.29
N GLU A 37 -11.27 -3.95 -10.45
CA GLU A 37 -11.01 -5.33 -10.88
C GLU A 37 -10.45 -6.16 -9.71
N PRO A 38 -11.29 -6.91 -8.98
CA PRO A 38 -10.84 -7.65 -7.81
C PRO A 38 -10.16 -8.96 -8.21
N LEU A 39 -8.95 -9.19 -7.69
CA LEU A 39 -8.30 -10.49 -7.70
C LEU A 39 -8.37 -11.13 -6.31
N LYS A 40 -8.78 -12.39 -6.22
CA LYS A 40 -8.79 -13.17 -4.98
C LYS A 40 -7.75 -14.25 -5.06
N ASN A 41 -6.93 -14.43 -4.02
CA ASN A 41 -5.83 -15.40 -3.98
C ASN A 41 -4.97 -15.28 -5.26
N ALA A 42 -4.51 -14.06 -5.53
CA ALA A 42 -3.86 -13.74 -6.79
C ALA A 42 -2.52 -14.48 -6.93
N ARG A 43 -2.30 -15.07 -8.10
CA ARG A 43 -1.00 -15.57 -8.53
C ARG A 43 -0.15 -14.45 -9.12
N ARG A 44 1.16 -14.66 -9.17
CA ARG A 44 2.14 -13.75 -9.78
C ARG A 44 1.72 -13.33 -11.19
N GLU A 45 1.35 -14.28 -12.03
CA GLU A 45 0.98 -14.01 -13.43
C GLU A 45 -0.26 -13.10 -13.54
N GLU A 46 -1.23 -13.25 -12.64
CA GLU A 46 -2.44 -12.43 -12.63
C GLU A 46 -2.13 -10.99 -12.19
N ILE A 47 -1.27 -10.83 -11.17
CA ILE A 47 -0.80 -9.53 -10.71
C ILE A 47 -0.02 -8.82 -11.82
N GLU A 48 0.91 -9.54 -12.45
CA GLU A 48 1.71 -9.03 -13.58
C GLU A 48 0.82 -8.63 -14.76
N ALA A 49 -0.20 -9.44 -15.09
CA ALA A 49 -1.14 -9.15 -16.15
C ALA A 49 -1.95 -7.88 -15.86
N GLN A 50 -2.42 -7.69 -14.62
CA GLN A 50 -3.16 -6.47 -14.26
C GLN A 50 -2.27 -5.22 -14.31
N ILE A 51 -1.04 -5.31 -13.80
CA ILE A 51 -0.10 -4.18 -13.89
C ILE A 51 0.27 -3.90 -15.35
N ARG A 52 0.38 -4.93 -16.20
CA ARG A 52 0.63 -4.76 -17.65
C ARG A 52 -0.50 -4.03 -18.35
N LYS A 53 -1.77 -4.27 -18.00
CA LYS A 53 -2.88 -3.49 -18.58
C LYS A 53 -2.72 -1.99 -18.33
N ILE A 54 -2.25 -1.59 -17.15
CA ILE A 54 -1.97 -0.18 -16.80
C ILE A 54 -0.81 0.37 -17.66
N GLN A 55 0.10 -0.48 -18.13
CA GLN A 55 1.21 -0.09 -19.01
C GLN A 55 0.76 0.06 -20.47
N ASP A 56 -0.06 -0.89 -20.94
CA ASP A 56 -0.49 -1.00 -22.33
C ASP A 56 -1.60 0.02 -22.67
N ASP A 57 -2.49 0.30 -21.71
CA ASP A 57 -3.57 1.30 -21.82
C ASP A 57 -3.50 2.24 -20.61
N PRO A 58 -2.62 3.27 -20.64
CA PRO A 58 -2.29 4.07 -19.47
C PRO A 58 -3.48 4.93 -19.00
N PRO A 59 -4.12 4.59 -17.86
CA PRO A 59 -5.15 5.45 -17.30
C PRO A 59 -4.47 6.70 -16.69
N PRO A 60 -5.21 7.81 -16.53
CA PRO A 60 -4.69 8.96 -15.80
C PRO A 60 -4.36 8.63 -14.33
N LEU A 61 -5.19 7.79 -13.70
CA LEU A 61 -5.03 7.32 -12.34
C LEU A 61 -5.24 5.81 -12.27
N ALA A 62 -4.30 5.12 -11.62
CA ALA A 62 -4.44 3.72 -11.23
C ALA A 62 -4.33 3.59 -9.71
N VAL A 63 -5.31 2.91 -9.09
CA VAL A 63 -5.23 2.56 -7.66
C VAL A 63 -5.03 1.06 -7.55
N VAL A 64 -3.90 0.65 -6.94
CA VAL A 64 -3.55 -0.76 -6.74
C VAL A 64 -3.50 -1.05 -5.25
N TYR A 65 -4.38 -1.93 -4.78
CA TYR A 65 -4.49 -2.29 -3.37
C TYR A 65 -4.08 -3.76 -3.19
N PHE A 66 -3.03 -3.99 -2.40
CA PHE A 66 -2.55 -5.31 -2.02
C PHE A 66 -2.95 -5.61 -0.58
N GLN A 67 -3.62 -6.73 -0.37
CA GLN A 67 -3.99 -7.26 0.95
C GLN A 67 -3.54 -8.71 1.02
N GLY A 68 -2.77 -9.05 2.06
CA GLY A 68 -2.21 -10.39 2.14
C GLY A 68 -1.17 -10.57 3.23
N HIS A 69 -0.35 -11.61 3.07
CA HIS A 69 0.78 -11.87 3.96
C HIS A 69 2.06 -11.26 3.40
N GLY A 70 2.92 -10.79 4.30
CA GLY A 70 4.29 -10.39 4.01
C GLY A 70 5.27 -11.18 4.87
N GLU A 71 6.42 -11.58 4.30
CA GLU A 71 7.55 -12.17 5.03
C GLU A 71 8.74 -11.20 5.00
N PRO A 72 9.48 -11.07 6.11
CA PRO A 72 10.79 -10.45 6.05
C PRO A 72 11.75 -11.46 5.41
N GLY A 73 12.28 -11.17 4.22
CA GLY A 73 13.35 -11.97 3.63
C GLY A 73 14.73 -11.46 4.04
N TYR A 74 15.74 -12.31 3.88
CA TYR A 74 17.15 -11.91 4.01
C TYR A 74 17.49 -10.91 2.89
N GLY A 75 17.32 -9.62 3.17
CA GLY A 75 17.63 -8.52 2.24
C GLY A 75 16.48 -8.07 1.34
N ASP A 76 15.42 -8.87 1.18
CA ASP A 76 14.27 -8.55 0.32
C ASP A 76 12.94 -8.90 0.98
N LEU A 77 12.02 -7.93 1.08
CA LEU A 77 10.63 -8.18 1.48
C LEU A 77 9.91 -9.04 0.46
N LYS A 78 9.02 -9.93 0.91
CA LYS A 78 8.20 -10.76 0.04
C LYS A 78 6.70 -10.66 0.35
N TYR A 79 5.89 -10.28 -0.63
CA TYR A 79 4.43 -10.40 -0.60
C TYR A 79 4.01 -11.80 -1.06
N ILE A 80 3.26 -12.53 -0.25
CA ILE A 80 2.90 -13.93 -0.53
C ILE A 80 1.75 -14.01 -1.55
N THR A 81 1.94 -14.82 -2.59
CA THR A 81 0.94 -15.09 -3.64
C THR A 81 0.34 -16.48 -3.48
N ASP A 82 -0.67 -16.84 -4.27
CA ASP A 82 -1.23 -18.21 -4.30
C ASP A 82 -0.41 -19.19 -5.18
N ASP A 83 0.76 -18.76 -5.65
CA ASP A 83 1.70 -19.63 -6.36
C ASP A 83 2.24 -20.71 -5.42
N ARG A 84 2.32 -21.96 -5.89
CA ARG A 84 2.77 -23.11 -5.09
C ARG A 84 4.02 -23.72 -5.68
N LYS A 85 5.00 -23.99 -4.81
CA LYS A 85 6.16 -24.82 -5.12
C LYS A 85 5.79 -26.28 -5.18
N GLU A 86 6.70 -27.09 -5.74
CA GLU A 86 6.57 -28.55 -5.78
C GLU A 86 6.41 -29.19 -4.39
N ASP A 87 7.00 -28.57 -3.35
CA ASP A 87 6.87 -29.00 -1.95
C ASP A 87 5.55 -28.55 -1.29
N GLY A 88 4.67 -27.89 -2.04
CA GLY A 88 3.39 -27.37 -1.58
C GLY A 88 3.45 -26.05 -0.81
N THR A 89 4.64 -25.45 -0.65
CA THR A 89 4.79 -24.13 -0.01
C THR A 89 4.42 -22.98 -0.95
N LEU A 90 3.96 -21.87 -0.37
CA LEU A 90 3.60 -20.69 -1.16
C LEU A 90 4.84 -19.90 -1.59
N GLU A 91 4.76 -19.34 -2.79
CA GLU A 91 5.70 -18.34 -3.29
C GLU A 91 5.16 -16.92 -3.09
N GLY A 92 5.85 -15.96 -3.67
CA GLY A 92 5.52 -14.56 -3.48
C GLY A 92 6.42 -13.66 -4.32
N LEU A 93 6.03 -12.40 -4.39
CA LEU A 93 6.70 -11.33 -5.11
C LEU A 93 7.70 -10.65 -4.20
N THR A 94 8.96 -10.56 -4.63
CA THR A 94 9.95 -9.74 -3.92
C THR A 94 9.70 -8.25 -4.16
N ASN A 95 10.28 -7.40 -3.32
CA ASN A 95 10.44 -5.96 -3.60
C ASN A 95 10.98 -5.68 -5.02
N GLN A 96 11.96 -6.46 -5.51
CA GLN A 96 12.55 -6.32 -6.85
C GLN A 96 11.57 -6.70 -7.95
N ASP A 97 10.76 -7.75 -7.74
CA ASP A 97 9.70 -8.12 -8.69
C ASP A 97 8.68 -7.00 -8.82
N MET A 98 8.21 -6.48 -7.68
CA MET A 98 7.24 -5.38 -7.61
C MET A 98 7.84 -4.12 -8.26
N LEU A 99 9.08 -3.77 -7.92
CA LEU A 99 9.79 -2.63 -8.50
C LEU A 99 9.93 -2.76 -10.02
N ARG A 100 10.27 -3.95 -10.52
CA ARG A 100 10.38 -4.24 -11.96
C ARG A 100 9.04 -4.13 -12.69
N MET A 101 7.94 -4.54 -12.05
CA MET A 101 6.61 -4.39 -12.64
C MET A 101 6.24 -2.91 -12.75
N PHE A 102 6.38 -2.16 -11.66
CA PHE A 102 6.00 -0.75 -11.62
C PHE A 102 6.99 0.19 -12.34
N SER A 103 8.25 -0.20 -12.54
CA SER A 103 9.21 0.60 -13.31
C SER A 103 8.84 0.77 -14.79
N LYS A 104 7.91 -0.04 -15.28
CA LYS A 104 7.42 0.00 -16.67
C LYS A 104 6.13 0.81 -16.83
N VAL A 105 5.52 1.25 -15.73
CA VAL A 105 4.31 2.08 -15.78
C VAL A 105 4.66 3.42 -16.42
N ASN A 106 3.78 3.87 -17.32
CA ASN A 106 3.98 5.07 -18.09
C ASN A 106 3.97 6.32 -17.20
N THR A 107 4.79 7.32 -17.52
CA THR A 107 4.83 8.60 -16.77
C THR A 107 3.55 9.43 -16.86
N ARG A 108 2.65 9.11 -17.80
CA ARG A 108 1.30 9.70 -17.91
C ARG A 108 0.31 9.13 -16.88
N THR A 109 0.63 8.02 -16.23
CA THR A 109 -0.23 7.42 -15.21
C THR A 109 0.28 7.78 -13.83
N THR A 110 -0.60 8.37 -13.03
CA THR A 110 -0.38 8.47 -11.59
C THR A 110 -0.85 7.20 -10.90
N SER A 111 0.00 6.61 -10.08
CA SER A 111 -0.35 5.40 -9.32
C SER A 111 -0.51 5.73 -7.83
N MET A 112 -1.65 5.35 -7.23
CA MET A 112 -1.75 5.18 -5.78
C MET A 112 -1.62 3.68 -5.49
N VAL A 113 -0.56 3.29 -4.80
CA VAL A 113 -0.37 1.90 -4.37
C VAL A 113 -0.57 1.82 -2.87
N ILE A 114 -1.39 0.89 -2.41
CA ILE A 114 -1.68 0.65 -1.00
C ILE A 114 -1.28 -0.78 -0.67
N THR A 115 -0.47 -0.97 0.36
CA THR A 115 0.01 -2.29 0.77
C THR A 115 -0.38 -2.56 2.22
N ASP A 116 -1.42 -3.38 2.40
CA ASP A 116 -1.89 -3.88 3.70
C ASP A 116 -1.40 -5.33 3.91
N PHE A 117 -0.10 -5.44 4.20
CA PHE A 117 0.57 -6.67 4.58
C PHE A 117 1.82 -6.35 5.40
N CYS A 118 2.31 -7.32 6.17
CA CYS A 118 3.44 -7.12 7.07
C CYS A 118 4.69 -6.65 6.33
N TYR A 119 5.50 -5.84 7.02
CA TYR A 119 6.81 -5.37 6.57
C TYR A 119 6.75 -4.40 5.38
N SER A 120 5.58 -3.92 4.97
CA SER A 120 5.38 -3.18 3.70
C SER A 120 6.41 -2.09 3.36
N GLY A 121 6.76 -1.19 4.30
CA GLY A 121 7.88 -0.24 4.16
C GLY A 121 7.90 0.58 2.86
N ASN A 122 9.07 1.04 2.43
CA ASN A 122 9.24 1.72 1.13
C ASN A 122 9.49 0.71 -0.01
N LEU A 123 8.53 -0.17 -0.26
CA LEU A 123 8.66 -1.29 -1.21
C LEU A 123 9.13 -0.87 -2.60
N PHE A 124 8.67 0.29 -3.06
CA PHE A 124 8.94 0.83 -4.39
C PHE A 124 10.15 1.77 -4.42
N ARG A 125 10.89 1.88 -3.31
CA ARG A 125 12.10 2.70 -3.16
C ARG A 125 11.87 4.13 -3.65
N LEU A 126 10.72 4.71 -3.31
CA LEU A 126 10.36 6.05 -3.74
C LEU A 126 11.21 7.10 -3.03
N GLN A 127 11.41 8.24 -3.68
CA GLN A 127 12.36 9.25 -3.26
C GLN A 127 12.02 9.92 -1.93
N TYR A 128 10.73 10.18 -1.67
CA TYR A 128 10.32 10.97 -0.53
C TYR A 128 9.40 10.19 0.41
N CYS A 129 9.56 10.40 1.71
CA CYS A 129 8.65 9.94 2.77
C CYS A 129 8.03 11.16 3.44
N LEU A 130 6.70 11.13 3.64
CA LEU A 130 6.01 12.17 4.39
C LEU A 130 6.22 11.93 5.88
N ASN A 131 6.96 12.84 6.52
CA ASN A 131 7.31 12.73 7.91
C ASN A 131 6.53 13.73 8.78
N LEU A 132 6.09 13.28 9.95
CA LEU A 132 5.57 14.13 11.02
C LEU A 132 6.76 14.61 11.86
N THR A 133 6.84 15.90 12.15
CA THR A 133 7.89 16.44 13.01
C THR A 133 7.83 15.84 14.41
N PRO A 134 8.97 15.70 15.11
CA PRO A 134 8.99 15.10 16.46
C PRO A 134 8.13 15.85 17.49
N ASP A 135 7.91 17.16 17.30
CA ASP A 135 7.05 17.98 18.14
C ASP A 135 5.56 17.84 17.78
N GLY A 136 5.22 17.06 16.75
CA GLY A 136 3.85 16.79 16.31
C GLY A 136 3.16 17.95 15.60
N ASN A 137 3.86 19.06 15.37
CA ASN A 137 3.24 20.31 14.90
C ASN A 137 3.38 20.56 13.39
N GLY A 138 4.09 19.72 12.65
CA GLY A 138 4.34 19.97 11.22
C GLY A 138 4.62 18.71 10.41
N PHE A 139 4.45 18.85 9.10
CA PHE A 139 4.72 17.79 8.13
C PHE A 139 5.76 18.28 7.13
N HIS A 140 6.64 17.38 6.70
CA HIS A 140 7.62 17.69 5.66
C HIS A 140 8.05 16.43 4.91
N TRP A 141 8.49 16.62 3.67
CA TRP A 141 9.09 15.57 2.87
C TRP A 141 10.55 15.36 3.24
N LEU A 142 10.90 14.13 3.60
CA LEU A 142 12.29 13.68 3.77
C LEU A 142 12.68 12.77 2.61
N GLU A 143 13.89 12.96 2.09
CA GLU A 143 14.45 12.02 1.13
C GLU A 143 14.82 10.70 1.82
N THR A 144 14.37 9.59 1.24
CA THR A 144 14.49 8.24 1.78
C THR A 144 15.93 7.71 1.70
N THR A 145 16.27 6.78 2.59
CA THR A 145 17.61 6.18 2.62
C THR A 145 17.81 5.28 1.40
N GLU A 146 16.78 4.54 1.02
CA GLU A 146 16.72 3.66 -0.14
C GLU A 146 17.05 4.41 -1.43
N TRP A 147 16.48 5.61 -1.61
CA TRP A 147 16.76 6.44 -2.78
C TRP A 147 18.21 6.94 -2.82
N LYS A 148 18.76 7.35 -1.66
CA LYS A 148 20.16 7.80 -1.56
C LYS A 148 21.13 6.67 -1.87
N GLU A 149 20.80 5.45 -1.45
CA GLU A 149 21.57 4.25 -1.78
C GLU A 149 21.49 3.92 -3.28
N ASP A 150 20.30 3.98 -3.86
CA ASP A 150 20.08 3.73 -5.29
C ASP A 150 20.86 4.71 -6.18
N ASN A 151 20.96 5.98 -5.79
CA ASN A 151 21.77 6.95 -6.54
C ASN A 151 23.27 6.64 -6.50
N LYS A 152 23.74 5.87 -5.52
CA LYS A 152 25.15 5.41 -5.44
C LYS A 152 25.38 4.14 -6.25
N THR A 153 24.40 3.25 -6.29
CA THR A 153 24.54 1.90 -6.87
C THR A 153 24.02 1.79 -8.30
N GLY A 154 23.14 2.70 -8.73
CA GLY A 154 22.54 2.70 -10.07
C GLY A 154 21.71 1.45 -10.32
N PRO A 155 20.59 1.23 -9.61
CA PRO A 155 19.82 0.00 -9.69
C PRO A 155 19.24 -0.20 -11.09
N LYS A 156 19.03 -1.47 -11.45
CA LYS A 156 18.49 -1.88 -12.75
C LYS A 156 17.05 -1.38 -12.98
N TYR A 157 16.25 -1.26 -11.93
CA TYR A 157 14.84 -0.86 -12.00
C TYR A 157 14.57 0.32 -11.09
N ARG A 158 13.72 1.24 -11.53
CA ARG A 158 13.28 2.43 -10.78
C ARG A 158 11.90 2.85 -11.27
N VAL A 159 11.01 3.21 -10.35
CA VAL A 159 9.72 3.80 -10.72
C VAL A 159 9.95 5.22 -11.23
N ALA A 160 9.66 5.44 -12.52
CA ALA A 160 9.73 6.77 -13.14
C ALA A 160 8.37 7.48 -13.17
N SER A 161 7.26 6.71 -13.12
CA SER A 161 5.91 7.27 -13.12
C SER A 161 5.57 7.95 -11.78
N PRO A 162 4.72 8.99 -11.80
CA PRO A 162 4.14 9.55 -10.58
C PRO A 162 3.52 8.45 -9.70
N MET A 163 4.01 8.31 -8.47
CA MET A 163 3.51 7.30 -7.54
C MET A 163 3.38 7.86 -6.12
N LEU A 164 2.23 7.58 -5.50
CA LEU A 164 1.98 7.72 -4.07
C LEU A 164 1.81 6.30 -3.47
N HIS A 165 2.65 5.93 -2.53
CA HIS A 165 2.59 4.62 -1.86
C HIS A 165 2.17 4.79 -0.41
N VAL A 166 1.03 4.20 -0.03
CA VAL A 166 0.56 4.09 1.35
C VAL A 166 0.94 2.72 1.89
N ALA A 167 1.97 2.69 2.73
CA ALA A 167 2.44 1.47 3.37
C ALA A 167 1.71 1.25 4.71
N GLY A 168 1.25 0.02 4.95
CA GLY A 168 0.54 -0.35 6.17
C GLY A 168 1.40 -0.38 7.43
N SER A 169 2.72 -0.42 7.27
CA SER A 169 3.70 -0.57 8.35
C SER A 169 5.09 -0.11 7.92
N LEU A 170 5.98 0.07 8.91
CA LEU A 170 7.43 0.11 8.66
C LEU A 170 7.94 -1.24 8.11
N GLU A 171 9.14 -1.23 7.54
CA GLU A 171 9.75 -2.42 6.91
C GLU A 171 10.05 -3.56 7.89
N TRP A 172 10.13 -3.27 9.19
CA TRP A 172 10.37 -4.23 10.27
C TRP A 172 9.12 -4.52 11.12
N GLN A 173 7.96 -4.00 10.73
CA GLN A 173 6.72 -4.12 11.51
C GLN A 173 5.74 -5.12 10.91
N GLU A 174 5.07 -5.86 11.77
CA GLU A 174 3.89 -6.64 11.40
C GLU A 174 2.69 -5.71 11.16
N THR A 175 1.73 -6.18 10.36
CA THR A 175 0.40 -5.58 10.23
C THR A 175 -0.62 -6.47 10.91
N PHE A 176 -1.68 -5.88 11.46
CA PHE A 176 -2.65 -6.59 12.30
C PHE A 176 -4.06 -6.49 11.73
N GLU A 177 -4.83 -7.55 11.94
CA GLU A 177 -6.23 -7.64 11.55
C GLU A 177 -7.11 -8.16 12.69
N THR A 178 -8.42 -7.97 12.55
CA THR A 178 -9.42 -8.68 13.34
C THR A 178 -10.47 -9.29 12.43
N ARG A 179 -11.04 -10.42 12.88
CA ARG A 179 -12.11 -11.11 12.15
C ARG A 179 -13.32 -10.21 11.84
N SER A 180 -13.65 -9.27 12.72
CA SER A 180 -14.88 -8.46 12.62
C SER A 180 -14.69 -7.07 12.04
N ARG A 181 -13.45 -6.61 11.85
CA ARG A 181 -13.18 -5.26 11.30
C ARG A 181 -12.23 -5.26 10.09
N GLY A 182 -11.53 -6.36 9.82
CA GLY A 182 -10.46 -6.39 8.82
C GLY A 182 -9.10 -5.96 9.38
N GLY A 183 -8.17 -5.71 8.47
CA GLY A 183 -6.87 -5.07 8.71
C GLY A 183 -7.04 -3.68 9.32
N TYR A 184 -6.20 -3.31 10.27
CA TYR A 184 -6.30 -2.02 10.97
C TYR A 184 -6.11 -0.83 10.03
N LEU A 185 -5.23 -0.99 9.03
CA LEU A 185 -5.02 0.02 8.00
C LEU A 185 -6.30 0.20 7.17
N THR A 186 -6.79 -0.89 6.59
CA THR A 186 -7.93 -0.86 5.66
C THR A 186 -9.23 -0.44 6.36
N ASN A 187 -9.46 -0.88 7.59
CA ASN A 187 -10.60 -0.41 8.38
C ASN A 187 -10.53 1.09 8.67
N THR A 188 -9.33 1.61 8.90
CA THR A 188 -9.12 3.05 9.11
C THR A 188 -9.37 3.81 7.81
N LEU A 189 -8.77 3.38 6.69
CA LEU A 189 -8.95 4.01 5.36
C LEU A 189 -10.42 4.22 5.00
N ALA A 190 -11.28 3.23 5.26
CA ALA A 190 -12.72 3.30 4.97
C ALA A 190 -13.46 4.45 5.68
N LYS A 191 -12.90 4.98 6.77
CA LYS A 191 -13.51 6.01 7.62
C LYS A 191 -12.90 7.40 7.42
N LEU A 192 -11.80 7.49 6.66
CA LEU A 192 -11.09 8.75 6.49
C LEU A 192 -11.84 9.69 5.57
N GLN A 193 -11.77 10.99 5.90
CA GLN A 193 -12.25 12.11 5.08
C GLN A 193 -11.21 13.22 5.14
N PRO A 194 -9.99 12.98 4.64
CA PRO A 194 -8.91 13.95 4.77
C PRO A 194 -9.05 15.05 3.70
N SER A 195 -8.78 16.31 4.07
CA SER A 195 -8.66 17.39 3.09
C SER A 195 -7.26 17.41 2.45
N SER A 196 -6.22 17.06 3.20
CA SER A 196 -4.82 17.16 2.76
C SER A 196 -4.01 15.88 3.04
N LEU A 197 -2.85 15.73 2.39
CA LEU A 197 -1.92 14.62 2.63
C LEU A 197 -1.45 14.54 4.10
N PRO A 198 -1.05 15.65 4.75
CA PRO A 198 -0.80 15.68 6.19
C PRO A 198 -1.94 15.12 7.04
N THR A 199 -3.16 15.62 6.83
CA THR A 199 -4.34 15.19 7.58
C THR A 199 -4.64 13.72 7.32
N PHE A 200 -4.46 13.24 6.08
CA PHE A 200 -4.60 11.83 5.73
C PHE A 200 -3.65 10.94 6.52
N LEU A 201 -2.34 11.24 6.52
CA LEU A 201 -1.35 10.46 7.29
C LEU A 201 -1.65 10.49 8.79
N TYR A 202 -2.01 11.66 9.32
CA TYR A 202 -2.31 11.83 10.74
C TYR A 202 -3.50 10.97 11.15
N GLN A 203 -4.63 11.09 10.46
CA GLN A 203 -5.84 10.33 10.77
C GLN A 203 -5.62 8.83 10.56
N LEU A 204 -4.85 8.44 9.55
CA LEU A 204 -4.48 7.04 9.31
C LEU A 204 -3.70 6.45 10.49
N ARG A 205 -2.70 7.19 11.01
CA ARG A 205 -1.94 6.77 12.20
C ARG A 205 -2.80 6.72 13.45
N GLN A 206 -3.62 7.75 13.70
CA GLN A 206 -4.53 7.79 14.85
C GLN A 206 -5.52 6.62 14.85
N GLY A 207 -6.09 6.28 13.69
CA GLY A 207 -6.99 5.13 13.57
C GLY A 207 -6.31 3.81 13.88
N VAL A 208 -5.13 3.56 13.29
CA VAL A 208 -4.33 2.36 13.57
C VAL A 208 -3.89 2.30 15.04
N ASP A 209 -3.44 3.40 15.63
CA ASP A 209 -3.08 3.47 17.05
C ASP A 209 -4.26 3.13 17.97
N GLY A 210 -5.46 3.60 17.62
CA GLY A 210 -6.71 3.24 18.30
C GLY A 210 -6.95 1.73 18.27
N HIS A 211 -6.83 1.10 17.09
CA HIS A 211 -6.93 -0.36 16.96
C HIS A 211 -5.86 -1.10 17.77
N MET A 212 -4.61 -0.64 17.75
CA MET A 212 -3.50 -1.23 18.50
C MET A 212 -3.73 -1.15 20.01
N LYS A 213 -4.26 -0.03 20.51
CA LYS A 213 -4.63 0.15 21.92
C LYS A 213 -5.74 -0.80 22.34
N ASP A 214 -6.79 -0.93 21.53
CA ASP A 214 -7.88 -1.88 21.77
C ASP A 214 -7.35 -3.33 21.80
N ALA A 215 -6.46 -3.68 20.86
CA ALA A 215 -5.88 -5.01 20.76
C ALA A 215 -4.99 -5.37 21.96
N LYS A 216 -4.16 -4.44 22.44
CA LYS A 216 -3.29 -4.63 23.61
C LYS A 216 -4.05 -4.80 24.91
N THR A 217 -5.27 -4.26 24.98
CA THR A 217 -6.14 -4.36 26.17
C THR A 217 -7.21 -5.45 26.04
N HIS A 218 -7.16 -6.25 24.96
CA HIS A 218 -8.13 -7.32 24.72
C HIS A 218 -8.10 -8.39 25.83
N ARG A 219 -9.25 -8.63 26.48
CA ARG A 219 -9.35 -9.42 27.72
C ARG A 219 -8.78 -10.85 27.62
N THR A 220 -8.97 -11.54 26.50
CA THR A 220 -8.65 -12.97 26.38
C THR A 220 -7.47 -13.27 25.46
N LYS A 221 -7.06 -12.30 24.65
CA LYS A 221 -6.04 -12.45 23.60
C LYS A 221 -5.37 -11.09 23.36
N PRO A 222 -4.74 -10.50 24.39
CA PRO A 222 -4.10 -9.21 24.23
C PRO A 222 -2.93 -9.33 23.25
N LEU A 223 -2.77 -8.32 22.41
CA LEU A 223 -1.55 -8.17 21.63
C LEU A 223 -0.36 -7.89 22.56
N ARG A 224 0.85 -8.23 22.12
CA ARG A 224 2.08 -7.91 22.85
C ARG A 224 2.19 -6.40 23.07
N GLN A 225 2.69 -5.98 24.23
CA GLN A 225 2.73 -4.55 24.61
C GLN A 225 3.69 -3.73 23.73
N ASP A 226 4.74 -4.37 23.23
CA ASP A 226 5.74 -3.82 22.31
C ASP A 226 5.31 -3.85 20.84
N ALA A 227 4.19 -4.51 20.49
CA ALA A 227 3.70 -4.55 19.12
C ALA A 227 3.36 -3.13 18.63
N THR A 228 3.81 -2.80 17.43
CA THR A 228 3.62 -1.50 16.80
C THR A 228 3.29 -1.68 15.33
N GLN A 229 2.45 -0.79 14.81
CA GLN A 229 2.13 -0.69 13.39
C GLN A 229 2.00 0.79 13.06
N VAL A 230 2.89 1.31 12.21
CA VAL A 230 2.94 2.73 11.87
C VAL A 230 2.80 2.88 10.35
N PRO A 231 1.63 3.32 9.86
CA PRO A 231 1.46 3.62 8.45
C PRO A 231 2.40 4.72 7.96
N GLN A 232 2.85 4.59 6.72
CA GLN A 232 3.75 5.53 6.06
C GLN A 232 3.20 5.94 4.69
N ILE A 233 3.59 7.14 4.24
CA ILE A 233 3.31 7.62 2.89
C ILE A 233 4.64 7.94 2.22
N PHE A 234 4.87 7.31 1.07
CA PHE A 234 6.01 7.57 0.21
C PHE A 234 5.54 8.16 -1.13
N CYS A 235 6.39 8.95 -1.77
CA CYS A 235 6.08 9.54 -3.06
C CYS A 235 7.33 9.69 -3.94
N SER A 236 7.15 9.58 -5.25
CA SER A 236 8.20 9.82 -6.26
C SER A 236 8.63 11.29 -6.33
N PHE A 237 7.78 12.23 -5.90
CA PHE A 237 8.07 13.67 -5.88
C PHE A 237 7.41 14.33 -4.66
N LYS A 238 7.72 15.60 -4.41
CA LYS A 238 7.12 16.36 -3.31
C LYS A 238 5.75 16.88 -3.74
N LEU A 239 4.68 16.26 -3.26
CA LEU A 239 3.33 16.81 -3.40
C LEU A 239 3.14 18.02 -2.46
N PRO A 240 2.35 19.03 -2.85
CA PRO A 240 1.96 20.11 -1.96
C PRO A 240 1.32 19.58 -0.67
N LEU A 241 1.71 20.14 0.48
CA LEU A 241 1.19 19.71 1.79
C LEU A 241 -0.04 20.51 2.22
N ASP A 242 -0.15 21.75 1.73
CA ASP A 242 -1.23 22.69 2.07
C ASP A 242 -2.36 22.68 1.03
N ASP A 243 -2.36 21.70 0.13
CA ASP A 243 -3.37 21.58 -0.92
C ASP A 243 -4.53 20.70 -0.47
N ASP A 244 -5.65 21.35 -0.14
CA ASP A 244 -6.90 20.72 0.26
C ASP A 244 -7.64 20.01 -0.89
N GLY A 245 -7.15 20.14 -2.13
CA GLY A 245 -7.64 19.46 -3.32
C GLY A 245 -6.70 18.37 -3.83
N ILE A 246 -5.65 18.00 -3.09
CA ILE A 246 -4.62 17.10 -3.61
C ILE A 246 -5.19 15.74 -4.04
N PHE A 247 -6.20 15.24 -3.34
CA PHE A 247 -6.83 13.96 -3.65
C PHE A 247 -7.80 14.03 -4.83
N THR A 248 -8.44 15.18 -5.06
CA THR A 248 -9.21 15.44 -6.28
C THR A 248 -8.31 15.74 -7.48
N GLN A 249 -7.07 16.20 -7.27
CA GLN A 249 -6.09 16.48 -8.32
C GLN A 249 -5.26 15.26 -8.76
N LEU A 250 -5.13 14.23 -7.92
CA LEU A 250 -4.60 12.92 -8.35
C LEU A 250 -5.45 12.32 -9.48
N TYR A 251 -6.69 12.79 -9.61
CA TYR A 251 -7.54 12.65 -10.78
C TYR A 251 -7.38 13.90 -11.66
N PRO A 252 -6.78 13.84 -12.86
CA PRO A 252 -7.13 14.84 -13.84
C PRO A 252 -8.62 14.64 -14.12
N ALA A 253 -9.44 15.60 -13.70
CA ALA A 253 -10.81 15.66 -14.16
C ALA A 253 -10.77 15.51 -15.69
N ILE A 254 -11.54 14.56 -16.21
CA ILE A 254 -11.85 14.50 -17.63
C ILE A 254 -12.51 15.84 -17.92
N ASP A 255 -11.75 16.77 -18.47
CA ASP A 255 -12.29 18.02 -18.97
C ASP A 255 -13.08 17.63 -20.24
N GLU A 256 -14.38 17.41 -20.08
CA GLU A 256 -15.31 17.14 -21.21
C GLU A 256 -15.37 18.33 -22.20
N HIS A 257 -14.63 19.40 -21.97
CA HIS A 257 -14.56 20.58 -22.84
C HIS A 257 -13.45 20.55 -23.91
N VAL A 258 -12.65 19.49 -24.03
CA VAL A 258 -11.58 19.42 -25.07
C VAL A 258 -11.91 18.44 -26.22
N LEU A 259 -13.06 17.76 -26.20
CA LEU A 259 -13.47 16.84 -27.28
C LEU A 259 -14.59 17.38 -28.19
N SER A 260 -14.92 18.67 -28.14
CA SER A 260 -15.87 19.29 -29.09
C SER A 260 -15.21 19.99 -30.29
N GLU A 261 -13.88 19.96 -30.42
CA GLU A 261 -13.18 20.54 -31.57
C GLU A 261 -12.00 19.66 -32.02
N SER A 262 -12.32 18.56 -32.71
CA SER A 262 -11.40 17.92 -33.67
C SER A 262 -12.16 17.10 -34.70
#